data_AF-A0A0K8V4H5-F1
#
_entry.id   AF-A0A0K8V4H5-F1
#
_cell.length_a   1.000
_cell.length_b   1.000
_cell.length_c   1.000
_cell.angle_alpha   90.00
_cell.angle_beta   90.00
_cell.angle_gamma   90.00
#
_symmetry.space_group_name_H-M   'P 1'
#
loop_
_entity.id
_entity.type
_entity.pdbx_description
1 polymer ?
#
loop_
_entity_poly.entity_id
_entity_poly.type
_entity_poly.pdbx_seq_one_letter_code
_entity_poly.pdbx_strand_id
1 'polypeptide(L)'
;MQDNNKSFANIEGDKSSTTLCFDKNDFMKGNFSVDEFLHKNRNAPSLEQLRDDLGIYLKDLRSSMIDLINEDYADFVSLSANLVGLDQSIEDIENPLVQFRKEVENIRSLLKECASEVRQNLEKKQQFRFQKRNLQCYQKVEETLHKIENLLAHQLKEDLKPIDLERTALELIQLQFNQKFCWDMLKDEQKNNSERLQNEVFAKLRIFFNNSLKSSTSTCSELLERCLRIYITLDACQIAEQVFREDIVAPYMNATISEHCLQNSPQGLSGIYGKILNFISLHMTDLLRLTHYTDKLSGFNFLVNSFWVDVEMRLETHMSSIFAPGNSDVFYMKYKCTRDFLSKIEELLANDEAVKSFKEHKQTLSFQSRWNLPVYFQICFQV
;
A
#
# COMPACT_ATOMS: atom_id res chain seq x y z
N MET A 1 -39.95 31.51 39.01
CA MET A 1 -39.53 31.92 40.36
C MET A 1 -39.08 33.38 40.30
N GLN A 2 -40.05 34.27 40.42
CA GLN A 2 -39.90 35.70 40.68
C GLN A 2 -41.29 36.22 40.96
N ASP A 3 -41.43 36.81 42.14
CA ASP A 3 -42.43 37.77 42.59
C ASP A 3 -43.87 37.61 42.09
N ASN A 4 -44.73 37.17 43.00
CA ASN A 4 -46.01 37.86 43.21
C ASN A 4 -46.46 37.69 44.66
N ASN A 5 -45.92 38.58 45.49
CA ASN A 5 -46.55 39.08 46.70
C ASN A 5 -48.01 39.46 46.38
N LYS A 6 -48.96 38.60 46.76
CA LYS A 6 -50.33 39.05 47.05
C LYS A 6 -50.57 38.84 48.53
N SER A 7 -50.16 39.88 49.24
CA SER A 7 -50.68 40.30 50.53
C SER A 7 -52.12 39.82 50.72
N PHE A 8 -52.38 39.18 51.86
CA PHE A 8 -53.72 39.07 52.42
C PHE A 8 -54.32 40.48 52.43
N ALA A 9 -55.11 40.78 51.42
CA ALA A 9 -55.96 41.95 51.42
C ALA A 9 -57.01 41.65 52.47
N ASN A 10 -56.90 42.36 53.59
CA ASN A 10 -58.00 42.56 54.52
C ASN A 10 -59.26 42.78 53.69
N ILE A 11 -60.20 41.85 53.82
CA ILE A 11 -61.56 42.04 53.35
C ILE A 11 -62.11 43.15 54.26
N GLU A 12 -61.86 44.40 53.87
CA GLU A 12 -62.53 45.56 54.42
C GLU A 12 -64.01 45.34 54.12
N GLY A 13 -64.72 45.00 55.18
CA GLY A 13 -66.16 44.79 55.19
C GLY A 13 -66.87 45.92 54.48
N ASP A 14 -67.48 45.51 53.38
CA ASP A 14 -68.60 46.07 52.67
C ASP A 14 -69.32 47.19 53.44
N LYS A 15 -69.19 48.42 52.93
CA LYS A 15 -70.01 49.57 53.30
C LYS A 15 -71.39 49.42 52.67
N SER A 16 -72.13 48.42 53.12
CA SER A 16 -73.59 48.36 53.02
C SER A 16 -74.11 48.36 54.45
N SER A 17 -74.22 49.56 55.00
CA SER A 17 -74.64 49.82 56.38
C SER A 17 -76.10 49.41 56.62
N THR A 18 -76.35 48.13 56.82
CA THR A 18 -77.37 47.63 57.73
C THR A 18 -76.70 47.50 59.08
N THR A 19 -76.92 48.49 59.95
CA THR A 19 -76.38 48.52 61.31
C THR A 19 -77.01 47.38 62.12
N LEU A 20 -76.50 46.16 61.95
CA LEU A 20 -76.93 45.02 62.74
C LEU A 20 -76.70 45.35 64.21
N CYS A 21 -77.65 45.00 65.07
CA CYS A 21 -77.54 45.27 66.49
C CYS A 21 -76.51 44.39 67.24
N PHE A 22 -75.66 43.63 66.52
CA PHE A 22 -74.62 42.74 67.04
C PHE A 22 -73.40 42.65 66.11
N ASP A 23 -72.26 42.21 66.64
CA ASP A 23 -71.03 41.96 65.87
C ASP A 23 -71.07 40.54 65.25
N LYS A 24 -70.92 40.45 63.92
CA LYS A 24 -70.89 39.20 63.14
C LYS A 24 -69.77 38.25 63.63
N ASN A 25 -68.67 38.79 64.15
CA ASN A 25 -67.50 38.03 64.60
C ASN A 25 -67.75 37.24 65.90
N ASP A 26 -68.81 37.56 66.66
CA ASP A 26 -69.16 36.79 67.86
C ASP A 26 -69.54 35.34 67.53
N PHE A 27 -70.14 35.10 66.36
CA PHE A 27 -70.50 33.77 65.87
C PHE A 27 -69.31 32.91 65.43
N MET A 28 -68.14 33.53 65.19
CA MET A 28 -66.93 32.82 64.78
C MET A 28 -66.06 32.39 65.97
N LYS A 29 -66.46 32.71 67.21
CA LYS A 29 -65.75 32.33 68.44
C LYS A 29 -66.09 30.90 68.84
N GLY A 30 -65.09 30.06 69.06
CA GLY A 30 -65.28 28.63 69.37
C GLY A 30 -65.98 28.32 70.71
N ASN A 31 -66.09 29.30 71.61
CA ASN A 31 -66.79 29.20 72.90
C ASN A 31 -68.10 30.01 72.94
N PHE A 32 -68.77 30.14 71.79
CA PHE A 32 -70.00 30.91 71.67
C PHE A 32 -71.07 30.41 72.67
N SER A 33 -71.55 31.33 73.52
CA SER A 33 -72.66 31.11 74.43
C SER A 33 -73.80 32.07 74.09
N VAL A 34 -74.99 31.50 73.87
CA VAL A 34 -76.21 32.27 73.56
C VAL A 34 -76.53 33.25 74.68
N ASP A 35 -76.35 32.82 75.93
CA ASP A 35 -76.66 33.64 77.11
C ASP A 35 -75.72 34.85 77.23
N GLU A 36 -74.42 34.67 76.99
CA GLU A 36 -73.46 35.78 76.97
C GLU A 36 -73.69 36.73 75.79
N PHE A 37 -74.06 36.20 74.63
CA PHE A 37 -74.36 37.00 73.44
C PHE A 37 -75.60 37.88 73.65
N LEU A 38 -76.69 37.33 74.20
CA LEU A 38 -77.88 38.10 74.55
C LEU A 38 -77.61 39.12 75.66
N HIS A 39 -76.75 38.77 76.63
CA HIS A 39 -76.38 39.69 77.71
C HIS A 39 -75.57 40.89 77.19
N LYS A 40 -74.63 40.67 76.26
CA LYS A 40 -73.84 41.74 75.63
C LYS A 40 -74.69 42.64 74.74
N ASN A 41 -75.69 42.08 74.05
CA ASN A 41 -76.57 42.83 73.16
C ASN A 41 -77.89 43.30 73.84
N ARG A 42 -77.91 43.37 75.17
CA ARG A 42 -79.07 43.78 75.99
C ARG A 42 -79.54 45.22 75.76
N ASN A 43 -78.67 46.08 75.22
CA ASN A 43 -78.99 47.46 74.86
C ASN A 43 -79.62 47.59 73.46
N ALA A 44 -79.87 46.46 72.77
CA ALA A 44 -80.60 46.47 71.50
C ALA A 44 -82.05 46.92 71.70
N PRO A 45 -82.61 47.74 70.79
CA PRO A 45 -83.88 48.44 70.99
C PRO A 45 -85.11 47.52 71.10
N SER A 46 -85.09 46.29 70.55
CA SER A 46 -86.10 45.25 70.80
C SER A 46 -85.61 43.83 70.42
N LEU A 47 -86.16 42.78 71.05
CA LEU A 47 -85.87 41.37 70.70
C LEU A 47 -86.33 40.98 69.29
N GLU A 48 -87.38 41.64 68.80
CA GLU A 48 -87.91 41.45 67.44
C GLU A 48 -86.89 41.93 66.41
N GLN A 49 -86.23 43.06 66.67
CA GLN A 49 -85.19 43.60 65.80
C GLN A 49 -83.92 42.73 65.80
N LEU A 50 -83.54 42.15 66.95
CA LEU A 50 -82.44 41.18 67.01
C LEU A 50 -82.73 39.90 66.21
N ARG A 51 -83.95 39.37 66.30
CA ARG A 51 -84.38 38.21 65.50
C ARG A 51 -84.32 38.52 64.00
N ASP A 52 -84.81 39.69 63.61
CA ASP A 52 -84.86 40.09 62.21
C ASP A 52 -83.45 40.31 61.65
N ASP A 53 -82.56 40.94 62.43
CA ASP A 53 -81.14 41.13 62.09
C ASP A 53 -80.37 39.79 62.00
N LEU A 54 -80.66 38.81 62.88
CA LEU A 54 -80.11 37.46 62.78
C LEU A 54 -80.63 36.71 61.54
N GLY A 55 -81.90 36.92 61.19
CA GLY A 55 -82.49 36.39 59.97
C GLY A 55 -81.84 36.97 58.71
N ILE A 56 -81.54 38.27 58.70
CA ILE A 56 -80.79 38.95 57.64
C ILE A 56 -79.38 38.36 57.54
N TYR A 57 -78.66 38.26 58.66
CA TYR A 57 -77.31 37.72 58.66
C TYR A 57 -77.23 36.26 58.21
N LEU A 58 -78.21 35.42 58.59
CA LEU A 58 -78.31 34.04 58.14
C LEU A 58 -78.61 33.94 56.64
N LYS A 59 -79.42 34.87 56.11
CA LYS A 59 -79.68 34.97 54.67
C LYS A 59 -78.43 35.39 53.91
N ASP A 60 -77.68 36.36 54.43
CA ASP A 60 -76.41 36.81 53.85
C ASP A 60 -75.37 35.66 53.85
N LEU A 61 -75.19 34.96 54.97
CA LEU A 61 -74.29 33.81 55.05
C LEU A 61 -74.67 32.69 54.08
N ARG A 62 -75.95 32.40 53.92
CA ARG A 62 -76.43 31.43 52.92
C ARG A 62 -76.14 31.90 51.50
N SER A 63 -76.30 33.19 51.21
CA SER A 63 -75.92 33.77 49.93
C SER A 63 -74.43 33.62 49.69
N SER A 64 -73.59 34.05 50.63
CA SER A 64 -72.13 33.96 50.52
C SER A 64 -71.62 32.52 50.39
N MET A 65 -72.25 31.55 51.04
CA MET A 65 -71.93 30.13 50.87
C MET A 65 -72.25 29.64 49.44
N ILE A 66 -73.41 30.03 48.91
CA ILE A 66 -73.80 29.71 47.54
C ILE A 66 -72.84 30.40 46.56
N ASP A 67 -72.46 31.64 46.82
CA ASP A 67 -71.53 32.40 45.99
C ASP A 67 -70.14 31.74 45.98
N LEU A 68 -69.63 31.30 47.12
CA LEU A 68 -68.34 30.61 47.23
C LEU A 68 -68.34 29.24 46.53
N ILE A 69 -69.43 28.47 46.67
CA ILE A 69 -69.59 27.20 45.95
C ILE A 69 -69.65 27.44 44.44
N ASN A 70 -70.36 28.48 44.00
CA ASN A 70 -70.48 28.81 42.59
C ASN A 70 -69.16 29.32 42.00
N GLU A 71 -68.35 30.03 42.78
CA GLU A 71 -67.02 30.50 42.40
C GLU A 71 -66.08 29.31 42.12
N ASP A 72 -65.97 28.37 43.07
CA ASP A 72 -65.12 27.18 42.91
C ASP A 72 -65.70 26.16 41.89
N TYR A 73 -67.02 26.14 41.69
CA TYR A 73 -67.68 25.28 40.71
C TYR A 73 -67.31 25.67 39.27
N ALA A 74 -67.18 26.97 38.99
CA ALA A 74 -66.77 27.47 37.68
C ALA A 74 -65.36 26.98 37.31
N ASP A 75 -64.43 27.02 38.26
CA ASP A 75 -63.05 26.57 38.06
C ASP A 75 -62.98 25.04 37.87
N PHE A 76 -63.69 24.25 38.68
CA PHE A 76 -63.74 22.79 38.54
C PHE A 76 -64.37 22.36 37.20
N VAL A 77 -65.46 23.02 36.79
CA VAL A 77 -66.09 22.77 35.49
C VAL A 77 -65.15 23.14 34.36
N SER A 78 -64.45 24.28 34.44
CA SER A 78 -63.47 24.68 33.41
C SER A 78 -62.33 23.68 33.27
N LEU A 79 -61.79 23.17 34.39
CA LEU A 79 -60.69 22.21 34.38
C LEU A 79 -61.15 20.85 33.82
N SER A 80 -62.33 20.39 34.24
CA SER A 80 -62.93 19.16 33.71
C SER A 80 -63.23 19.26 32.21
N ALA A 81 -63.72 20.42 31.73
CA ALA A 81 -63.99 20.67 30.32
C ALA A 81 -62.71 20.73 29.48
N ASN A 82 -61.61 21.24 30.04
CA ASN A 82 -60.30 21.26 29.36
C ASN A 82 -59.60 19.89 29.37
N LEU A 83 -59.84 19.05 30.37
CA LEU A 83 -59.36 17.66 30.38
C LEU A 83 -60.09 16.83 29.32
N VAL A 84 -61.39 17.07 29.14
CA VAL A 84 -62.23 16.44 28.10
C VAL A 84 -61.81 16.97 26.73
N GLY A 85 -61.03 16.17 26.00
CA GLY A 85 -60.49 16.55 24.69
C GLY A 85 -58.97 16.72 24.66
N LEU A 86 -58.30 16.68 25.83
CA LEU A 86 -56.84 16.59 25.88
C LEU A 86 -56.36 15.28 25.26
N ASP A 87 -57.06 14.17 25.53
CA ASP A 87 -56.76 12.87 24.90
C ASP A 87 -56.85 12.95 23.37
N GLN A 88 -57.88 13.63 22.83
CA GLN A 88 -58.01 13.86 21.39
C GLN A 88 -56.86 14.73 20.85
N SER A 89 -56.47 15.78 21.59
CA SER A 89 -55.35 16.64 21.19
C SER A 89 -54.01 15.91 21.21
N ILE A 90 -53.83 14.97 22.15
CA ILE A 90 -52.67 14.08 22.20
C ILE A 90 -52.69 13.14 21.00
N GLU A 91 -53.82 12.51 20.69
CA GLU A 91 -53.97 11.66 19.50
C GLU A 91 -53.73 12.41 18.19
N ASP A 92 -54.22 13.66 18.09
CA ASP A 92 -54.04 14.53 16.92
C ASP A 92 -52.56 14.88 16.67
N ILE A 93 -51.71 14.82 17.70
CA ILE A 93 -50.26 15.04 17.60
C ILE A 93 -49.50 13.71 17.45
N GLU A 94 -49.89 12.69 18.21
CA GLU A 94 -49.24 11.38 18.24
C GLU A 94 -49.39 10.66 16.89
N ASN A 95 -50.59 10.67 16.30
CA ASN A 95 -50.86 9.97 15.05
C ASN A 95 -49.98 10.49 13.87
N PRO A 96 -49.91 11.81 13.60
CA PRO A 96 -49.00 12.34 12.59
C PRO A 96 -47.52 12.07 12.89
N LEU A 97 -47.09 12.11 14.15
CA LEU A 97 -45.70 11.81 14.52
C LEU A 97 -45.35 10.34 14.25
N VAL A 98 -46.26 9.42 14.57
CA VAL A 98 -46.11 7.99 14.27
C VAL A 98 -46.09 7.76 12.75
N GLN A 99 -46.94 8.45 11.99
CA GLN A 99 -46.93 8.37 10.53
C GLN A 99 -45.62 8.91 9.94
N PHE A 100 -45.17 10.09 10.37
CA PHE A 100 -43.91 10.69 9.92
C PHE A 100 -42.72 9.79 10.26
N ARG A 101 -42.70 9.18 11.45
CA ARG A 101 -41.67 8.21 11.82
C ARG A 101 -41.65 7.01 10.86
N LYS A 102 -42.82 6.45 10.52
CA LYS A 102 -42.92 5.35 9.54
C LYS A 102 -42.43 5.78 8.16
N GLU A 103 -42.77 6.99 7.72
CA GLU A 103 -42.27 7.54 6.45
C GLU A 103 -40.75 7.70 6.45
N VAL A 104 -40.17 8.22 7.53
CA VAL A 104 -38.71 8.34 7.68
C VAL A 104 -38.04 6.96 7.70
N GLU A 105 -38.61 5.98 8.40
CA GLU A 105 -38.10 4.60 8.42
C GLU A 105 -38.15 3.96 7.02
N ASN A 106 -39.23 4.20 6.26
CA ASN A 106 -39.38 3.76 4.86
C ASN A 106 -38.38 4.46 3.93
N ILE A 107 -38.20 5.77 4.04
CA ILE A 107 -37.19 6.50 3.25
C ILE A 107 -35.79 5.95 3.58
N ARG A 108 -35.52 5.67 4.85
CA ARG A 108 -34.25 5.11 5.29
C ARG A 108 -34.02 3.70 4.73
N SER A 109 -35.03 2.84 4.65
CA SER A 109 -34.89 1.52 4.02
C SER A 109 -34.63 1.64 2.52
N LEU A 110 -35.41 2.46 1.82
CA LEU A 110 -35.22 2.74 0.39
C LEU A 110 -33.82 3.29 0.09
N LEU A 111 -33.31 4.20 0.92
CA LEU A 111 -31.98 4.76 0.76
C LEU A 111 -30.88 3.72 1.01
N LYS A 112 -31.07 2.79 1.96
CA LYS A 112 -30.16 1.68 2.18
C LYS A 112 -30.13 0.71 0.99
N GLU A 113 -31.30 0.37 0.45
CA GLU A 113 -31.43 -0.48 -0.74
C GLU A 113 -30.73 0.15 -1.93
N CYS A 114 -31.03 1.42 -2.23
CA CYS A 114 -30.36 2.17 -3.30
C CYS A 114 -28.84 2.24 -3.09
N ALA A 115 -28.37 2.50 -1.87
CA ALA A 115 -26.95 2.51 -1.57
C ALA A 115 -26.27 1.13 -1.72
N SER A 116 -27.02 0.04 -1.50
CA SER A 116 -26.53 -1.32 -1.72
C SER A 116 -26.45 -1.67 -3.21
N GLU A 117 -27.45 -1.26 -3.99
CA GLU A 117 -27.50 -1.46 -5.44
C GLU A 117 -26.36 -0.69 -6.14
N VAL A 118 -26.14 0.58 -5.75
CA VAL A 118 -25.03 1.39 -6.27
C VAL A 118 -23.69 0.72 -5.97
N ARG A 119 -23.49 0.17 -4.76
CA ARG A 119 -22.26 -0.55 -4.41
C ARG A 119 -22.04 -1.77 -5.29
N GLN A 120 -23.06 -2.61 -5.45
CA GLN A 120 -22.97 -3.79 -6.34
C GLN A 120 -22.67 -3.40 -7.80
N ASN A 121 -23.30 -2.33 -8.29
CA ASN A 121 -23.05 -1.85 -9.65
C ASN A 121 -21.63 -1.28 -9.82
N LEU A 122 -21.08 -0.63 -8.79
CA LEU A 122 -19.68 -0.20 -8.79
C LEU A 122 -18.71 -1.38 -8.79
N GLU A 123 -18.97 -2.42 -8.01
CA GLU A 123 -18.17 -3.65 -8.00
C GLU A 123 -18.21 -4.35 -9.36
N LYS A 124 -19.40 -4.53 -9.96
CA LYS A 124 -19.54 -5.07 -11.33
C LYS A 124 -18.77 -4.23 -12.35
N LYS A 125 -18.85 -2.90 -12.25
CA LYS A 125 -18.12 -1.98 -13.12
C LYS A 125 -16.60 -2.13 -12.97
N GLN A 126 -16.09 -2.35 -11.77
CA GLN A 126 -14.67 -2.62 -11.54
C GLN A 126 -14.25 -3.96 -12.16
N GLN A 127 -15.05 -5.02 -11.96
CA GLN A 127 -14.81 -6.34 -12.57
C GLN A 127 -14.79 -6.26 -14.11
N PHE A 128 -15.76 -5.57 -14.72
CA PHE A 128 -15.78 -5.38 -16.17
C PHE A 128 -14.58 -4.58 -16.68
N ARG A 129 -14.08 -3.58 -15.92
CA ARG A 129 -12.86 -2.86 -16.28
C ARG A 129 -11.63 -3.76 -16.25
N PHE A 130 -11.53 -4.63 -15.25
CA PHE A 130 -10.44 -5.61 -15.15
C PHE A 130 -10.47 -6.60 -16.32
N GLN A 131 -11.63 -7.20 -16.59
CA GLN A 131 -11.82 -8.13 -17.71
C GLN A 131 -11.52 -7.45 -19.07
N LYS A 132 -12.04 -6.24 -19.30
CA LYS A 132 -11.76 -5.48 -20.51
C LYS A 132 -10.27 -5.22 -20.70
N ARG A 133 -9.55 -4.82 -19.64
CA ARG A 133 -8.10 -4.61 -19.70
C ARG A 133 -7.37 -5.90 -20.07
N ASN A 134 -7.72 -7.02 -19.43
CA ASN A 134 -7.05 -8.29 -19.69
C ASN A 134 -7.29 -8.80 -21.11
N LEU A 135 -8.51 -8.63 -21.64
CA LEU A 135 -8.82 -8.95 -23.05
C LEU A 135 -8.04 -8.05 -24.02
N GLN A 136 -7.89 -6.77 -23.72
CA GLN A 136 -7.07 -5.86 -24.53
C GLN A 136 -5.59 -6.25 -24.49
N CYS A 137 -5.06 -6.66 -23.33
CA CYS A 137 -3.70 -7.19 -23.23
C CYS A 137 -3.55 -8.49 -24.01
N TYR A 138 -4.53 -9.40 -23.95
CA TYR A 138 -4.53 -10.64 -24.72
C TYR A 138 -4.48 -10.37 -26.23
N GLN A 139 -5.33 -9.46 -26.73
CA GLN A 139 -5.30 -9.05 -28.13
C GLN A 139 -3.92 -8.48 -28.51
N LYS A 140 -3.35 -7.61 -27.67
CA LYS A 140 -2.01 -7.06 -27.90
C LYS A 140 -0.94 -8.14 -27.93
N VAL A 141 -1.01 -9.16 -27.07
CA VAL A 141 -0.08 -10.29 -27.06
C VAL A 141 -0.08 -10.98 -28.43
N GLU A 142 -1.25 -11.35 -28.95
CA GLU A 142 -1.38 -11.98 -30.27
C GLU A 142 -0.80 -11.11 -31.39
N GLU A 143 -1.13 -9.82 -31.40
CA GLU A 143 -0.59 -8.87 -32.38
C GLU A 143 0.93 -8.75 -32.28
N THR A 144 1.48 -8.68 -31.07
CA THR A 144 2.94 -8.57 -30.86
C THR A 144 3.68 -9.87 -31.20
N LEU A 145 3.11 -11.04 -30.90
CA LEU A 145 3.68 -12.34 -31.30
C LEU A 145 3.81 -12.40 -32.82
N HIS A 146 2.74 -12.08 -33.55
CA HIS A 146 2.76 -12.08 -35.01
C HIS A 146 3.74 -11.04 -35.59
N LYS A 147 3.86 -9.86 -34.97
CA LYS A 147 4.86 -8.87 -35.36
C LYS A 147 6.28 -9.39 -35.18
N ILE A 148 6.60 -9.98 -34.03
CA ILE A 148 7.94 -10.52 -33.77
C ILE A 148 8.26 -11.66 -34.75
N GLU A 149 7.31 -12.55 -35.03
CA GLU A 149 7.44 -13.58 -36.07
C GLU A 149 7.78 -12.98 -37.43
N ASN A 150 7.06 -11.95 -37.86
CA ASN A 150 7.30 -11.29 -39.15
C ASN A 150 8.67 -10.60 -39.19
N LEU A 151 9.08 -9.92 -38.10
CA LEU A 151 10.40 -9.28 -38.00
C LEU A 151 11.51 -10.33 -38.08
N LEU A 152 11.37 -11.45 -37.37
CA LEU A 152 12.32 -12.56 -37.40
C LEU A 152 12.41 -13.22 -38.79
N ALA A 153 11.27 -13.48 -39.42
CA ALA A 153 11.20 -14.18 -40.70
C ALA A 153 11.73 -13.34 -41.88
N HIS A 154 11.56 -12.02 -41.84
CA HIS A 154 11.85 -11.15 -42.98
C HIS A 154 13.04 -10.21 -42.76
N GLN A 155 13.14 -9.59 -41.58
CA GLN A 155 14.12 -8.52 -41.33
C GLN A 155 15.39 -9.05 -40.65
N LEU A 156 15.27 -10.07 -39.79
CA LEU A 156 16.40 -10.62 -39.03
C LEU A 156 16.91 -11.97 -39.58
N LYS A 157 16.54 -12.33 -40.81
CA LYS A 157 16.89 -13.63 -41.41
C LYS A 157 18.38 -13.74 -41.69
N GLU A 158 18.94 -12.80 -42.44
CA GLU A 158 20.32 -12.86 -42.95
C GLU A 158 21.13 -11.60 -42.61
N ASP A 159 20.66 -10.41 -43.01
CA ASP A 159 21.35 -9.13 -42.74
C ASP A 159 20.82 -8.47 -41.46
N LEU A 160 21.58 -8.61 -40.37
CA LEU A 160 21.21 -8.11 -39.05
C LEU A 160 21.43 -6.60 -38.95
N LYS A 161 20.39 -5.84 -39.26
CA LYS A 161 20.42 -4.38 -39.08
C LYS A 161 20.18 -4.02 -37.61
N PRO A 162 20.99 -3.12 -37.02
CA PRO A 162 20.83 -2.71 -35.62
C PRO A 162 19.44 -2.14 -35.31
N ILE A 163 18.86 -1.39 -36.25
CA ILE A 163 17.54 -0.76 -36.11
C ILE A 163 16.44 -1.82 -35.98
N ASP A 164 16.52 -2.90 -36.75
CA ASP A 164 15.51 -3.96 -36.74
C ASP A 164 15.60 -4.78 -35.44
N LEU A 165 16.82 -4.98 -34.90
CA LEU A 165 17.01 -5.59 -33.58
C LEU A 165 16.49 -4.70 -32.45
N GLU A 166 16.77 -3.39 -32.47
CA GLU A 166 16.24 -2.43 -31.49
C GLU A 166 14.70 -2.44 -31.51
N ARG A 167 14.10 -2.39 -32.70
CA ARG A 167 12.65 -2.50 -32.86
C ARG A 167 12.11 -3.81 -32.30
N THR A 168 12.76 -4.93 -32.61
CA THR A 168 12.32 -6.25 -32.14
C THR A 168 12.43 -6.36 -30.61
N ALA A 169 13.46 -5.76 -30.01
CA ALA A 169 13.59 -5.68 -28.57
C ALA A 169 12.45 -4.90 -27.90
N LEU A 170 12.02 -3.78 -28.50
CA LEU A 170 10.86 -3.02 -28.01
C LEU A 170 9.57 -3.82 -28.10
N GLU A 171 9.35 -4.56 -29.19
CA GLU A 171 8.18 -5.45 -29.33
C GLU A 171 8.22 -6.59 -28.29
N LEU A 172 9.39 -7.14 -27.97
CA LEU A 172 9.54 -8.12 -26.88
C LEU A 172 9.18 -7.55 -25.51
N ILE A 173 9.60 -6.32 -25.21
CA ILE A 173 9.24 -5.65 -23.95
C ILE A 173 7.73 -5.44 -23.87
N GLN A 174 7.13 -5.02 -24.98
CA GLN A 174 5.68 -4.86 -25.07
C GLN A 174 4.96 -6.20 -24.86
N LEU A 175 5.46 -7.29 -25.46
CA LEU A 175 4.94 -8.64 -25.28
C LEU A 175 4.99 -9.03 -23.80
N GLN A 176 6.17 -8.98 -23.18
CA GLN A 176 6.37 -9.32 -21.77
C GLN A 176 5.49 -8.49 -20.83
N PHE A 177 5.34 -7.19 -21.11
CA PHE A 177 4.47 -6.32 -20.32
C PHE A 177 3.00 -6.75 -20.40
N ASN A 178 2.47 -6.99 -21.60
CA ASN A 178 1.06 -7.38 -21.75
C ASN A 178 0.79 -8.79 -21.19
N GLN A 179 1.75 -9.70 -21.33
CA GLN A 179 1.67 -11.05 -20.76
C GLN A 179 1.46 -11.04 -19.24
N LYS A 180 2.08 -10.11 -18.49
CA LYS A 180 1.88 -10.00 -17.03
C LYS A 180 0.41 -9.88 -16.61
N PHE A 181 -0.45 -9.33 -17.47
CA PHE A 181 -1.87 -9.12 -17.15
C PHE A 181 -2.81 -10.21 -17.66
N CYS A 182 -2.36 -11.04 -18.62
CA CYS A 182 -3.20 -12.06 -19.24
C CYS A 182 -2.56 -13.46 -19.27
N TRP A 183 -1.45 -13.68 -18.57
CA TRP A 183 -0.69 -14.94 -18.59
C TRP A 183 -1.55 -16.18 -18.34
N ASP A 184 -2.44 -16.13 -17.35
CA ASP A 184 -3.32 -17.25 -17.00
C ASP A 184 -4.39 -17.53 -18.06
N MET A 185 -4.68 -16.55 -18.92
CA MET A 185 -5.63 -16.71 -20.03
C MET A 185 -4.95 -17.17 -21.33
N LEU A 186 -3.62 -17.17 -21.39
CA LEU A 186 -2.88 -17.63 -22.56
C LEU A 186 -2.87 -19.17 -22.60
N LYS A 187 -3.06 -19.71 -23.80
CA LYS A 187 -2.91 -21.13 -24.08
C LYS A 187 -1.44 -21.54 -23.99
N ASP A 188 -1.18 -22.80 -23.69
CA ASP A 188 0.19 -23.32 -23.60
C ASP A 188 0.95 -23.17 -24.91
N GLU A 189 0.27 -23.30 -26.05
CA GLU A 189 0.85 -23.04 -27.37
C GLU A 189 1.37 -21.61 -27.52
N GLN A 190 0.62 -20.60 -27.03
CA GLN A 190 1.04 -19.19 -27.08
C GLN A 190 2.20 -18.91 -26.14
N LYS A 191 2.21 -19.54 -24.95
CA LYS A 191 3.31 -19.44 -23.98
C LYS A 191 4.60 -20.02 -24.58
N ASN A 192 4.51 -21.23 -25.14
CA ASN A 192 5.64 -21.89 -25.80
C ASN A 192 6.12 -21.09 -27.01
N ASN A 193 5.20 -20.54 -27.81
CA ASN A 193 5.56 -19.71 -28.96
C ASN A 193 6.28 -18.43 -28.52
N SER A 194 5.80 -17.78 -27.46
CA SER A 194 6.47 -16.61 -26.88
C SER A 194 7.89 -16.93 -26.43
N GLU A 195 8.09 -18.04 -25.73
CA GLU A 195 9.43 -18.45 -25.26
C GLU A 195 10.35 -18.77 -26.43
N ARG A 196 9.84 -19.49 -27.45
CA ARG A 196 10.58 -19.77 -28.69
C ARG A 196 11.03 -18.47 -29.38
N LEU A 197 10.12 -17.52 -29.59
CA LEU A 197 10.44 -16.24 -30.24
C LEU A 197 11.44 -15.42 -29.44
N GLN A 198 11.28 -15.38 -28.11
CA GLN A 198 12.24 -14.72 -27.23
C GLN A 198 13.64 -15.32 -27.39
N ASN A 199 13.75 -16.65 -27.37
CA ASN A 199 15.02 -17.35 -27.56
C ASN A 199 15.63 -17.10 -28.95
N GLU A 200 14.81 -17.06 -30.00
CA GLU A 200 15.28 -16.72 -31.36
C GLU A 200 15.81 -15.28 -31.44
N VAL A 201 15.15 -14.31 -30.82
CA VAL A 201 15.65 -12.92 -30.79
C VAL A 201 16.98 -12.84 -30.02
N PHE A 202 17.09 -13.51 -28.87
CA PHE A 202 18.36 -13.55 -28.14
C PHE A 202 19.47 -14.25 -28.93
N ALA A 203 19.15 -15.29 -29.71
CA ALA A 203 20.12 -15.92 -30.62
C ALA A 203 20.59 -14.95 -31.71
N LYS A 204 19.69 -14.16 -32.29
CA LYS A 204 20.06 -13.10 -33.25
C LYS A 204 20.89 -12.00 -32.61
N LEU A 205 20.55 -11.60 -31.38
CA LEU A 205 21.31 -10.62 -30.62
C LEU A 205 22.71 -11.14 -30.25
N ARG A 206 22.86 -12.43 -29.90
CA ARG A 206 24.16 -13.10 -29.69
C ARG A 206 25.04 -13.05 -30.95
N ILE A 207 24.49 -13.34 -32.12
CA ILE A 207 25.23 -13.23 -33.40
C ILE A 207 25.66 -11.78 -33.64
N PHE A 208 24.74 -10.83 -33.46
CA PHE A 208 25.04 -9.41 -33.64
C PHE A 208 26.11 -8.90 -32.67
N PHE A 209 26.06 -9.33 -31.41
CA PHE A 209 27.06 -9.02 -30.38
C PHE A 209 28.46 -9.52 -30.79
N ASN A 210 28.57 -10.80 -31.18
CA ASN A 210 29.84 -11.39 -31.59
C ASN A 210 30.42 -10.72 -32.85
N ASN A 211 29.58 -10.39 -33.83
CA ASN A 211 30.01 -9.69 -35.03
C ASN A 211 30.45 -8.26 -34.71
N SER A 212 29.70 -7.57 -33.86
CA SER A 212 30.03 -6.21 -33.41
C SER A 212 31.34 -6.18 -32.65
N LEU A 213 31.58 -7.15 -31.77
CA LEU A 213 32.81 -7.26 -31.01
C LEU A 213 34.03 -7.51 -31.91
N LYS A 214 33.92 -8.39 -32.91
CA LYS A 214 35.00 -8.67 -33.89
C LYS A 214 35.31 -7.48 -34.80
N SER A 215 34.30 -6.69 -35.13
CA SER A 215 34.43 -5.50 -35.97
C SER A 215 34.85 -4.25 -35.17
N SER A 216 34.74 -4.32 -33.84
CA SER A 216 35.04 -3.17 -32.98
C SER A 216 36.52 -2.87 -32.95
N THR A 217 36.81 -1.58 -33.05
CA THR A 217 38.14 -1.03 -32.83
C THR A 217 38.03 0.23 -31.99
N SER A 218 39.16 0.69 -31.46
CA SER A 218 39.22 1.94 -30.68
C SER A 218 38.57 3.15 -31.37
N THR A 219 38.51 3.19 -32.71
CA THR A 219 37.89 4.28 -33.49
C THR A 219 36.48 3.97 -34.00
N CYS A 220 36.01 2.71 -33.96
CA CYS A 220 34.70 2.31 -34.46
C CYS A 220 34.05 1.33 -33.47
N SER A 221 33.22 1.86 -32.56
CA SER A 221 32.56 1.09 -31.50
C SER A 221 31.03 1.29 -31.46
N GLU A 222 30.46 1.97 -32.45
CA GLU A 222 29.04 2.35 -32.47
C GLU A 222 28.11 1.13 -32.47
N LEU A 223 28.44 0.10 -33.27
CA LEU A 223 27.61 -1.11 -33.36
C LEU A 223 27.61 -1.91 -32.05
N LEU A 224 28.78 -2.02 -31.40
CA LEU A 224 28.90 -2.68 -30.10
C LEU A 224 28.17 -1.89 -29.01
N GLU A 225 28.31 -0.57 -28.99
CA GLU A 225 27.55 0.28 -28.07
C GLU A 225 26.04 0.12 -28.26
N ARG A 226 25.54 0.15 -29.51
CA ARG A 226 24.12 -0.11 -29.79
C ARG A 226 23.69 -1.49 -29.34
N CYS A 227 24.50 -2.52 -29.58
CA CYS A 227 24.22 -3.88 -29.10
C CYS A 227 24.06 -3.94 -27.58
N LEU A 228 24.99 -3.34 -26.84
CA LEU A 228 24.95 -3.29 -25.37
C LEU A 228 23.73 -2.51 -24.87
N ARG A 229 23.35 -1.40 -25.53
CA ARG A 229 22.11 -0.68 -25.20
C ARG A 229 20.85 -1.53 -25.39
N ILE A 230 20.81 -2.39 -26.41
CA ILE A 230 19.69 -3.33 -26.61
C ILE A 230 19.59 -4.29 -25.43
N TYR A 231 20.73 -4.86 -24.98
CA TYR A 231 20.75 -5.72 -23.78
C TYR A 231 20.28 -4.99 -22.52
N ILE A 232 20.69 -3.73 -22.31
CA ILE A 232 20.20 -2.91 -21.18
C ILE A 232 18.69 -2.69 -21.31
N THR A 233 18.19 -2.37 -22.50
CA THR A 233 16.77 -2.08 -22.74
C THR A 233 15.90 -3.30 -22.45
N LEU A 234 16.44 -4.50 -22.73
CA LEU A 234 15.81 -5.79 -22.42
C LEU A 234 16.00 -6.26 -20.96
N ASP A 235 16.70 -5.49 -20.12
CA ASP A 235 17.11 -5.90 -18.76
C ASP A 235 17.86 -7.25 -18.75
N ALA A 236 18.73 -7.44 -19.75
CA ALA A 236 19.36 -8.72 -20.08
C ALA A 236 20.90 -8.67 -20.03
N CYS A 237 21.47 -7.82 -19.17
CA CYS A 237 22.92 -7.66 -19.06
C CYS A 237 23.66 -8.97 -18.76
N GLN A 238 23.10 -9.80 -17.89
CA GLN A 238 23.66 -11.11 -17.53
C GLN A 238 23.73 -12.07 -18.74
N ILE A 239 22.77 -11.98 -19.67
CA ILE A 239 22.78 -12.80 -20.89
C ILE A 239 23.95 -12.39 -21.78
N ALA A 240 24.23 -11.09 -21.92
CA ALA A 240 25.39 -10.62 -22.68
C ALA A 240 26.71 -11.11 -22.06
N GLU A 241 26.82 -11.05 -20.72
CA GLU A 241 27.97 -11.55 -19.98
C GLU A 241 28.17 -13.05 -20.18
N GLN A 242 27.09 -13.83 -20.15
CA GLN A 242 27.12 -15.26 -20.42
C GLN A 242 27.55 -15.55 -21.87
N VAL A 243 27.00 -14.83 -22.84
CA VAL A 243 27.37 -14.97 -24.26
C VAL A 243 28.87 -14.69 -24.46
N PHE A 244 29.37 -13.60 -23.89
CA PHE A 244 30.81 -13.28 -23.98
C PHE A 244 31.68 -14.37 -23.33
N ARG A 245 31.23 -14.91 -22.20
CA ARG A 245 31.90 -16.02 -21.52
C ARG A 245 31.97 -17.27 -22.42
N GLU A 246 30.85 -17.68 -22.99
CA GLU A 246 30.74 -18.91 -23.77
C GLU A 246 31.43 -18.82 -25.13
N ASP A 247 31.28 -17.71 -25.85
CA ASP A 247 31.73 -17.61 -27.24
C ASP A 247 33.17 -17.11 -27.40
N ILE A 248 33.67 -16.33 -26.43
CA ILE A 248 34.96 -15.64 -26.56
C ILE A 248 35.95 -16.10 -25.48
N VAL A 249 35.55 -16.05 -24.21
CA VAL A 249 36.45 -16.41 -23.09
C VAL A 249 36.73 -17.91 -23.08
N ALA A 250 35.68 -18.73 -23.03
CA ALA A 250 35.79 -20.18 -22.85
C ALA A 250 36.67 -20.86 -23.92
N PRO A 251 36.57 -20.57 -25.23
CA PRO A 251 37.43 -21.19 -26.24
C PRO A 251 38.91 -20.85 -26.04
N TYR A 252 39.21 -19.59 -25.71
CA TYR A 252 40.59 -19.14 -25.47
C TYR A 252 41.17 -19.75 -24.20
N MET A 253 40.40 -19.74 -23.11
CA MET A 253 40.84 -20.25 -21.82
C MET A 253 40.97 -21.77 -21.84
N ASN A 254 40.11 -22.50 -22.56
CA ASN A 254 40.24 -23.94 -22.73
C ASN A 254 41.54 -24.33 -23.46
N ALA A 255 41.97 -23.54 -24.44
CA ALA A 255 43.23 -23.76 -25.15
C ALA A 255 44.47 -23.37 -24.31
N THR A 256 44.29 -22.53 -23.29
CA THR A 256 45.40 -21.95 -22.50
C THR A 256 45.59 -22.64 -21.14
N ILE A 257 44.49 -23.01 -20.47
CA ILE A 257 44.45 -23.55 -19.11
C ILE A 257 44.31 -25.06 -19.19
N SER A 258 45.43 -25.76 -19.11
CA SER A 258 45.48 -27.22 -18.99
C SER A 258 46.77 -27.68 -18.33
N GLU A 259 46.74 -28.87 -17.72
CA GLU A 259 47.93 -29.55 -17.22
C GLU A 259 49.02 -29.68 -18.30
N HIS A 260 48.63 -30.05 -19.51
CA HIS A 260 49.55 -30.17 -20.63
C HIS A 260 50.26 -28.84 -20.96
N CYS A 261 49.52 -27.72 -20.93
CA CYS A 261 50.12 -26.40 -21.13
C CYS A 261 51.04 -26.00 -19.98
N LEU A 262 50.72 -26.39 -18.74
CA LEU A 262 51.54 -26.09 -17.57
C LEU A 262 52.89 -26.82 -17.61
N GLN A 263 52.88 -28.10 -17.98
CA GLN A 263 54.09 -28.93 -18.05
C GLN A 263 55.02 -28.51 -19.20
N ASN A 264 54.45 -28.06 -20.32
CA ASN A 264 55.22 -27.69 -21.51
C ASN A 264 55.56 -26.20 -21.60
N SER A 265 55.11 -25.38 -20.64
CA SER A 265 55.39 -23.93 -20.64
C SER A 265 56.81 -23.65 -20.16
N PRO A 266 57.66 -22.95 -20.94
CA PRO A 266 59.03 -22.61 -20.53
C PRO A 266 59.07 -21.68 -19.32
N GLN A 267 57.99 -20.94 -19.06
CA GLN A 267 57.84 -20.03 -17.91
C GLN A 267 56.88 -20.59 -16.84
N GLY A 268 56.48 -21.86 -16.97
CA GLY A 268 55.54 -22.54 -16.06
C GLY A 268 54.23 -21.77 -15.88
N LEU A 269 53.79 -21.68 -14.62
CA LEU A 269 52.54 -21.01 -14.22
C LEU A 269 52.51 -19.51 -14.54
N SER A 270 53.65 -18.83 -14.40
CA SER A 270 53.75 -17.38 -14.67
C SER A 270 53.47 -17.05 -16.15
N GLY A 271 53.92 -17.91 -17.06
CA GLY A 271 53.65 -17.76 -18.49
C GLY A 271 52.17 -17.98 -18.84
N ILE A 272 51.50 -18.92 -18.15
CA ILE A 272 50.06 -19.14 -18.32
C ILE A 272 49.27 -17.92 -17.83
N TYR A 273 49.58 -17.40 -16.64
CA TYR A 273 48.96 -16.16 -16.16
C TYR A 273 49.23 -14.98 -17.09
N GLY A 274 50.43 -14.88 -17.66
CA GLY A 274 50.74 -13.89 -18.68
C GLY A 274 49.83 -13.99 -19.91
N LYS A 275 49.59 -15.20 -20.44
CA LYS A 275 48.66 -15.43 -21.56
C LYS A 275 47.21 -15.07 -21.19
N ILE A 276 46.77 -15.45 -19.99
CA ILE A 276 45.43 -15.13 -19.48
C ILE A 276 45.23 -13.61 -19.37
N LEU A 277 46.22 -12.87 -18.86
CA LEU A 277 46.16 -11.40 -18.79
C LEU A 277 46.21 -10.75 -20.18
N ASN A 278 46.99 -11.33 -21.11
CA ASN A 278 47.08 -10.83 -22.47
C ASN A 278 45.73 -10.91 -23.21
N PHE A 279 44.89 -11.90 -22.89
CA PHE A 279 43.52 -11.98 -23.41
C PHE A 279 42.72 -10.69 -23.12
N ILE A 280 42.84 -10.13 -21.91
CA ILE A 280 42.12 -8.90 -21.54
C ILE A 280 42.55 -7.75 -22.45
N SER A 281 43.86 -7.61 -22.66
CA SER A 281 44.44 -6.55 -23.50
C SER A 281 44.05 -6.69 -24.98
N LEU A 282 43.88 -7.92 -25.47
CA LEU A 282 43.58 -8.19 -26.88
C LEU A 282 42.07 -8.18 -27.19
N HIS A 283 41.23 -8.66 -26.29
CA HIS A 283 39.82 -8.96 -26.59
C HIS A 283 38.82 -8.17 -25.72
N MET A 284 39.25 -7.60 -24.60
CA MET A 284 38.34 -6.89 -23.69
C MET A 284 38.50 -5.38 -23.70
N THR A 285 39.56 -4.83 -24.29
CA THR A 285 39.88 -3.39 -24.22
C THR A 285 38.72 -2.48 -24.65
N ASP A 286 38.13 -2.70 -25.83
CA ASP A 286 37.03 -1.87 -26.31
C ASP A 286 35.74 -2.07 -25.50
N LEU A 287 35.47 -3.31 -25.08
CA LEU A 287 34.32 -3.67 -24.25
C LEU A 287 34.39 -2.99 -22.88
N LEU A 288 35.52 -3.13 -22.19
CA LEU A 288 35.79 -2.51 -20.89
C LEU A 288 35.80 -0.99 -20.99
N ARG A 289 36.35 -0.42 -22.08
CA ARG A 289 36.30 1.02 -22.31
C ARG A 289 34.86 1.53 -22.35
N LEU A 290 33.99 0.85 -23.09
CA LEU A 290 32.59 1.23 -23.22
C LEU A 290 31.83 1.09 -21.90
N THR A 291 32.03 0.00 -21.16
CA THR A 291 31.26 -0.29 -19.94
C THR A 291 31.75 0.42 -18.69
N HIS A 292 33.04 0.79 -18.61
CA HIS A 292 33.59 1.45 -17.42
C HIS A 292 33.61 2.97 -17.50
N TYR A 293 33.76 3.56 -18.69
CA TYR A 293 33.97 5.00 -18.83
C TYR A 293 32.76 5.74 -19.43
N THR A 294 31.67 5.03 -19.71
CA THR A 294 30.46 5.63 -20.27
C THR A 294 29.27 5.41 -19.33
N ASP A 295 28.75 6.48 -18.71
CA ASP A 295 27.58 6.41 -17.82
C ASP A 295 26.33 5.82 -18.52
N LYS A 296 26.30 5.84 -19.85
CA LYS A 296 25.19 5.33 -20.67
C LYS A 296 25.13 3.80 -20.75
N LEU A 297 26.21 3.11 -20.40
CA LEU A 297 26.34 1.65 -20.52
C LEU A 297 26.60 0.99 -19.15
N SER A 298 25.92 1.47 -18.11
CA SER A 298 25.97 0.88 -16.77
C SER A 298 25.22 -0.45 -16.70
N GLY A 299 25.71 -1.39 -15.88
CA GLY A 299 25.00 -2.64 -15.56
C GLY A 299 25.73 -3.91 -16.00
N PHE A 300 26.88 -3.80 -16.65
CA PHE A 300 27.72 -4.94 -17.03
C PHE A 300 28.96 -5.06 -16.14
N ASN A 301 29.37 -6.30 -15.89
CA ASN A 301 30.62 -6.67 -15.26
C ASN A 301 31.27 -7.84 -16.01
N PHE A 302 31.64 -7.62 -17.28
CA PHE A 302 32.28 -8.66 -18.11
C PHE A 302 33.60 -9.18 -17.53
N LEU A 303 34.34 -8.37 -16.76
CA LEU A 303 35.60 -8.82 -16.16
C LEU A 303 35.37 -9.88 -15.08
N VAL A 304 34.41 -9.65 -14.18
CA VAL A 304 34.12 -10.61 -13.11
C VAL A 304 33.17 -11.71 -13.61
N ASN A 305 32.02 -11.31 -14.15
CA ASN A 305 30.93 -12.20 -14.51
C ASN A 305 31.19 -12.98 -15.82
N SER A 306 32.21 -12.66 -16.61
CA SER A 306 32.54 -13.48 -17.78
C SER A 306 33.94 -14.02 -17.69
N PHE A 307 34.93 -13.13 -17.66
CA PHE A 307 36.33 -13.52 -17.70
C PHE A 307 36.76 -14.30 -16.46
N TRP A 308 36.61 -13.73 -15.27
CA TRP A 308 37.09 -14.34 -14.03
C TRP A 308 36.38 -15.65 -13.71
N VAL A 309 35.06 -15.68 -13.86
CA VAL A 309 34.25 -16.88 -13.58
C VAL A 309 34.74 -18.10 -14.36
N ASP A 310 35.07 -17.94 -15.65
CA ASP A 310 35.55 -19.06 -16.49
C ASP A 310 37.02 -19.40 -16.20
N VAL A 311 37.87 -18.38 -16.00
CA VAL A 311 39.28 -18.58 -15.63
C VAL A 311 39.39 -19.38 -14.33
N GLU A 312 38.73 -18.92 -13.26
CA GLU A 312 38.76 -19.57 -11.96
C GLU A 312 38.30 -21.02 -12.03
N MET A 313 37.13 -21.25 -12.65
CA MET A 313 36.57 -22.59 -12.82
C MET A 313 37.54 -23.54 -13.53
N ARG A 314 38.24 -23.07 -14.56
CA ARG A 314 39.24 -23.88 -15.29
C ARG A 314 40.53 -24.08 -14.51
N LEU A 315 41.00 -23.08 -13.77
CA LEU A 315 42.17 -23.23 -12.90
C LEU A 315 41.91 -24.30 -11.83
N GLU A 316 40.73 -24.30 -11.21
CA GLU A 316 40.35 -25.30 -10.22
C GLU A 316 40.21 -26.72 -10.82
N THR A 317 39.58 -26.83 -11.98
CA THR A 317 39.22 -28.14 -12.56
C THR A 317 40.32 -28.77 -13.42
N HIS A 318 41.10 -27.97 -14.15
CA HIS A 318 42.09 -28.45 -15.12
C HIS A 318 43.55 -28.27 -14.70
N MET A 319 43.80 -27.52 -13.62
CA MET A 319 45.15 -27.30 -13.07
C MET A 319 45.20 -27.46 -11.55
N SER A 320 44.49 -28.45 -11.01
CA SER A 320 44.41 -28.70 -9.55
C SER A 320 45.78 -28.96 -8.89
N SER A 321 46.79 -29.40 -9.66
CA SER A 321 48.16 -29.62 -9.18
C SER A 321 48.87 -28.34 -8.71
N ILE A 322 48.38 -27.15 -9.08
CA ILE A 322 48.97 -25.89 -8.63
C ILE A 322 48.78 -25.69 -7.12
N PHE A 323 47.75 -26.30 -6.53
CA PHE A 323 47.39 -26.17 -5.11
C PHE A 323 48.02 -27.25 -4.22
N ALA A 324 48.80 -28.18 -4.76
CA ALA A 324 49.36 -29.29 -3.98
C ALA A 324 50.46 -28.82 -3.01
N PRO A 325 50.34 -29.01 -1.68
CA PRO A 325 51.28 -28.49 -0.69
C PRO A 325 52.54 -29.36 -0.50
N GLY A 326 52.72 -30.42 -1.30
CA GLY A 326 53.75 -31.45 -1.06
C GLY A 326 55.20 -30.97 -1.07
N ASN A 327 55.51 -29.84 -1.72
CA ASN A 327 56.81 -29.17 -1.63
C ASN A 327 56.56 -27.70 -1.25
N SER A 328 57.04 -27.30 -0.08
CA SER A 328 56.84 -25.96 0.49
C SER A 328 57.36 -24.85 -0.41
N ASP A 329 58.59 -24.95 -0.92
CA ASP A 329 59.20 -23.92 -1.77
C ASP A 329 58.43 -23.74 -3.08
N VAL A 330 58.06 -24.85 -3.73
CA VAL A 330 57.30 -24.83 -4.99
C VAL A 330 55.88 -24.30 -4.74
N PHE A 331 55.24 -24.70 -3.64
CA PHE A 331 53.92 -24.20 -3.26
C PHE A 331 53.93 -22.70 -3.03
N TYR A 332 54.92 -22.18 -2.27
CA TYR A 332 55.06 -20.74 -2.02
C TYR A 332 55.29 -19.95 -3.31
N MET A 333 56.15 -20.44 -4.20
CA MET A 333 56.40 -19.78 -5.50
C MET A 333 55.14 -19.72 -6.37
N LYS A 334 54.37 -20.82 -6.43
CA LYS A 334 53.09 -20.84 -7.14
C LYS A 334 52.07 -19.90 -6.49
N TYR A 335 51.93 -19.94 -5.17
CA TYR A 335 51.04 -19.04 -4.42
C TYR A 335 51.37 -17.58 -4.66
N LYS A 336 52.65 -17.18 -4.55
CA LYS A 336 53.10 -15.81 -4.81
C LYS A 336 52.78 -15.39 -6.25
N CYS A 337 53.06 -16.24 -7.22
CA CYS A 337 52.74 -16.00 -8.62
C CYS A 337 51.22 -15.79 -8.85
N THR A 338 50.38 -16.58 -8.19
CA THR A 338 48.92 -16.42 -8.21
C THR A 338 48.46 -15.13 -7.54
N ARG A 339 49.10 -14.72 -6.43
CA ARG A 339 48.80 -13.42 -5.77
C ARG A 339 49.16 -12.24 -6.66
N ASP A 340 50.28 -12.29 -7.37
CA ASP A 340 50.69 -11.26 -8.32
C ASP A 340 49.70 -11.19 -9.50
N PHE A 341 49.24 -12.34 -9.99
CA PHE A 341 48.22 -12.42 -11.03
C PHE A 341 46.88 -11.80 -10.59
N LEU A 342 46.39 -12.13 -9.39
CA LEU A 342 45.17 -11.53 -8.84
C LEU A 342 45.31 -10.01 -8.67
N SER A 343 46.47 -9.55 -8.20
CA SER A 343 46.73 -8.10 -8.04
C SER A 343 46.65 -7.37 -9.37
N LYS A 344 47.16 -7.96 -10.46
CA LYS A 344 47.01 -7.39 -11.81
C LYS A 344 45.56 -7.36 -12.31
N ILE A 345 44.70 -8.30 -11.90
CA ILE A 345 43.26 -8.22 -12.21
C ILE A 345 42.62 -7.10 -11.40
N GLU A 346 43.00 -6.93 -10.14
CA GLU A 346 42.50 -5.84 -9.29
C GLU A 346 42.87 -4.47 -9.87
N GLU A 347 44.07 -4.30 -10.42
CA GLU A 347 44.51 -3.07 -11.11
C GLU A 347 43.69 -2.74 -12.37
N LEU A 348 43.03 -3.73 -12.97
CA LEU A 348 42.20 -3.55 -14.17
C LEU A 348 40.75 -3.19 -13.82
N LEU A 349 40.36 -3.28 -12.55
CA LEU A 349 39.02 -2.89 -12.10
C LEU A 349 38.96 -1.37 -11.92
N ALA A 350 37.88 -0.76 -12.43
CA ALA A 350 37.79 0.69 -12.56
C ALA A 350 37.66 1.46 -11.23
N ASN A 351 37.16 0.83 -10.15
CA ASN A 351 36.94 1.49 -8.86
C ASN A 351 37.11 0.53 -7.67
N ASP A 352 37.31 1.10 -6.48
CA ASP A 352 37.51 0.35 -5.23
C ASP A 352 36.32 -0.54 -4.86
N GLU A 353 35.10 -0.13 -5.24
CA GLU A 353 33.90 -0.94 -5.05
C GLU A 353 33.92 -2.21 -5.91
N ALA A 354 34.34 -2.12 -7.18
CA ALA A 354 34.50 -3.29 -8.03
C ALA A 354 35.62 -4.20 -7.53
N VAL A 355 36.73 -3.65 -7.02
CA VAL A 355 37.80 -4.44 -6.37
C VAL A 355 37.26 -5.17 -5.14
N LYS A 356 36.48 -4.50 -4.29
CA LYS A 356 35.84 -5.11 -3.14
C LYS A 356 34.87 -6.21 -3.55
N SER A 357 34.01 -5.93 -4.52
CA SER A 357 33.06 -6.91 -5.07
C SER A 357 33.77 -8.11 -5.68
N PHE A 358 34.92 -7.93 -6.34
CA PHE A 358 35.73 -9.03 -6.87
C PHE A 358 36.32 -9.88 -5.75
N LYS A 359 36.85 -9.26 -4.68
CA LYS A 359 37.41 -9.98 -3.52
C LYS A 359 36.36 -10.78 -2.77
N GLU A 360 35.15 -10.23 -2.63
CA GLU A 360 34.01 -10.85 -1.95
C GLU A 360 33.25 -11.84 -2.86
N HIS A 361 33.57 -11.87 -4.16
CA HIS A 361 32.91 -12.77 -5.10
C HIS A 361 33.12 -14.23 -4.71
N LYS A 362 32.04 -15.03 -4.74
CA LYS A 362 32.02 -16.43 -4.30
C LYS A 362 33.16 -17.27 -4.89
N GLN A 363 33.45 -17.09 -6.18
CA GLN A 363 34.52 -17.82 -6.86
C GLN A 363 35.91 -17.36 -6.44
N THR A 364 36.11 -16.06 -6.20
CA THR A 364 37.39 -15.56 -5.71
C THR A 364 37.71 -16.11 -4.32
N LEU A 365 36.71 -16.15 -3.44
CA LEU A 365 36.83 -16.76 -2.11
C LEU A 365 37.07 -18.27 -2.19
N SER A 366 36.34 -18.98 -3.06
CA SER A 366 36.57 -20.41 -3.32
C SER A 366 38.01 -20.68 -3.74
N PHE A 367 38.46 -19.97 -4.77
CA PHE A 367 39.80 -20.09 -5.33
C PHE A 367 40.89 -19.79 -4.29
N GLN A 368 40.70 -18.76 -3.45
CA GLN A 368 41.64 -18.46 -2.37
C GLN A 368 41.67 -19.56 -1.31
N SER A 369 40.52 -20.15 -0.98
CA SER A 369 40.42 -21.23 0.01
C SER A 369 41.13 -22.52 -0.41
N ARG A 370 41.34 -22.74 -1.72
CA ARG A 370 42.10 -23.88 -2.25
C ARG A 370 43.57 -23.85 -1.83
N TRP A 371 44.11 -22.66 -1.60
CA TRP A 371 45.47 -22.51 -1.07
C TRP A 371 45.45 -22.81 0.43
N ASN A 372 45.67 -24.07 0.80
CA ASN A 372 45.65 -24.53 2.18
C ASN A 372 46.89 -24.04 2.96
N LEU A 373 46.91 -22.75 3.30
CA LEU A 373 47.98 -22.11 4.05
C LEU A 373 48.25 -22.77 5.41
N PRO A 374 47.24 -23.25 6.18
CA PRO A 374 47.50 -24.02 7.40
C PRO A 374 48.38 -25.25 7.17
N VAL A 375 48.09 -26.06 6.14
CA VAL A 375 48.90 -27.25 5.81
C VAL A 375 50.30 -26.85 5.33
N TYR A 376 50.41 -25.77 4.55
CA TYR A 376 51.70 -25.23 4.17
C TYR A 376 52.57 -24.86 5.38
N PHE A 377 52.01 -24.12 6.36
CA PHE A 377 52.75 -23.76 7.57
C PHE A 377 53.09 -24.99 8.43
N GLN A 378 52.24 -26.01 8.47
CA GLN A 378 52.58 -27.28 9.14
C GLN A 378 53.80 -27.94 8.49
N ILE A 379 53.84 -28.05 7.15
CA ILE A 379 54.97 -28.67 6.42
C ILE A 379 56.26 -27.85 6.61
N CYS A 380 56.17 -26.52 6.59
CA CYS A 380 57.34 -25.65 6.76
C CYS A 380 57.93 -25.66 8.18
N PHE A 381 57.12 -25.90 9.21
CA PHE A 381 57.52 -25.78 10.62
C PHE A 381 57.46 -27.12 11.39
N GLN A 382 57.35 -28.26 10.70
CA GLN A 382 57.42 -29.62 11.28
C GLN A 382 58.84 -30.22 11.27
N VAL A 383 59.89 -29.41 11.07
CA VAL A 383 61.30 -29.83 11.20
C VAL A 383 61.85 -29.47 12.56
#